data_AF-A0A9D7S4D4-F1
#
_entry.id   AF-A0A9D7S4D4-F1
#
_cell.length_a   1.000
_cell.length_b   1.000
_cell.length_c   1.000
_cell.angle_alpha   90.00
_cell.angle_beta   90.00
_cell.angle_gamma   90.00
#
_symmetry.space_group_name_H-M   'P 1'
#
loop_
_entity.id
_entity.type
_entity.pdbx_description
1 polymer ?
#
loop_
_entity_poly.entity_id
_entity_poly.type
_entity_poly.pdbx_seq_one_letter_code
_entity_poly.pdbx_strand_id
1 'polypeptide(L)'
;MVVRTESLFPRYVFIHSDPSLQSLEPVRSTRGVTTIVRFGGEPARVPDLVIEQIRARIDVDDGFVKLAPPEMLAGTKVRINEGPFSGLDAIFASRHGEDRVRLLLTMLGSEREIVVPRSVLGARI
;
A
#
# COMPACT_ATOMS: atom_id res chain seq x y z
N MET A 1 -1.49 12.64 -12.98
CA MET A 1 -1.54 11.52 -12.02
C MET A 1 -0.76 10.31 -12.56
N VAL A 2 0.31 9.87 -11.91
CA VAL A 2 1.02 8.63 -12.31
C VAL A 2 0.34 7.46 -11.61
N VAL A 3 -0.29 6.57 -12.38
CA VAL A 3 -0.79 5.30 -11.86
C VAL A 3 0.41 4.37 -11.73
N ARG A 4 0.73 3.95 -10.51
CA ARG A 4 1.74 2.90 -10.27
C ARG A 4 1.03 1.56 -10.13
N THR A 5 1.49 0.59 -10.91
CA THR A 5 1.08 -0.80 -10.78
C THR A 5 2.11 -1.54 -9.93
N GLU A 6 1.66 -2.12 -8.82
CA GLU A 6 2.50 -2.90 -7.93
C GLU A 6 1.74 -4.12 -7.38
N SER A 7 2.48 -5.07 -6.80
CA SER A 7 1.85 -6.22 -6.14
C SER A 7 1.08 -5.74 -4.91
N LEU A 8 -0.18 -6.15 -4.78
CA LEU A 8 -1.01 -5.82 -3.62
C LEU A 8 -0.44 -6.39 -2.32
N PHE A 9 0.27 -7.52 -2.41
CA PHE A 9 0.96 -8.16 -1.28
C PHE A 9 2.38 -8.54 -1.70
N PRO A 10 3.32 -7.58 -1.71
CA PRO A 10 4.69 -7.85 -2.13
C PRO A 10 5.31 -8.97 -1.30
N ARG A 11 5.88 -9.97 -1.98
CA ARG A 11 6.51 -11.18 -1.39
C ARG A 11 5.54 -12.18 -0.75
N TYR A 12 4.25 -12.09 -1.03
CA TYR A 12 3.25 -13.08 -0.61
C TYR A 12 2.49 -13.65 -1.79
N VAL A 13 2.17 -14.93 -1.69
CA VAL A 13 1.28 -15.64 -2.60
C VAL A 13 0.31 -16.46 -1.75
N PHE A 14 -0.97 -16.42 -2.10
CA PHE A 14 -1.99 -17.24 -1.46
C PHE A 14 -2.16 -18.54 -2.23
N ILE A 15 -2.17 -19.66 -1.51
CA ILE A 15 -2.41 -20.99 -2.08
C ILE A 15 -3.69 -21.56 -1.47
N HIS A 16 -4.51 -22.19 -2.29
CA HIS A 16 -5.66 -22.96 -1.85
C HIS A 16 -5.27 -24.43 -1.87
N SER A 17 -5.13 -25.03 -0.69
CA SER A 17 -4.70 -26.42 -0.54
C SER A 17 -5.31 -26.99 0.74
N ASP A 18 -5.69 -28.26 0.69
CA ASP A 18 -6.06 -29.03 1.87
C ASP A 18 -4.84 -29.84 2.34
N PRO A 19 -4.22 -29.48 3.47
CA PRO A 19 -3.04 -30.16 3.99
C PRO A 19 -3.30 -31.63 4.35
N SER A 20 -4.56 -32.03 4.55
CA SER A 20 -4.93 -33.43 4.82
C SER A 20 -4.91 -34.29 3.57
N LEU A 21 -5.05 -33.67 2.40
CA LEU A 21 -5.04 -34.34 1.10
C LEU A 21 -3.69 -34.17 0.37
N GLN A 22 -2.96 -33.09 0.65
CA GLN A 22 -1.72 -32.73 -0.06
C GLN A 22 -0.66 -32.14 0.88
N SER A 23 0.57 -32.62 0.76
CA SER A 23 1.71 -32.04 1.49
C SER A 23 2.04 -30.64 0.97
N LEU A 24 2.28 -29.71 1.90
CA LEU A 24 2.77 -28.36 1.59
C LEU A 24 4.29 -28.28 1.43
N GLU A 25 5.03 -29.38 1.65
CA GLU A 25 6.50 -29.40 1.52
C GLU A 25 7.03 -28.93 0.16
N PRO A 26 6.42 -29.28 -1.00
CA PRO A 26 6.90 -28.82 -2.31
C PRO A 26 6.96 -27.30 -2.45
N VAL A 27 6.11 -26.56 -1.73
CA VAL A 27 6.12 -25.09 -1.73
C VAL A 27 7.45 -24.55 -1.23
N ARG A 28 8.06 -25.20 -0.23
CA ARG A 28 9.37 -24.80 0.33
C ARG A 28 10.53 -25.06 -0.64
N SER A 29 10.38 -26.03 -1.54
CA SER A 29 11.36 -26.38 -2.56
C SER A 29 11.18 -25.58 -3.86
N THR A 30 10.21 -24.67 -3.91
CA THR A 30 9.94 -23.84 -5.08
C THR A 30 10.89 -22.64 -5.09
N ARG A 31 11.61 -22.45 -6.21
CA ARG A 31 12.55 -21.33 -6.37
C ARG A 31 11.85 -19.99 -6.14
N GLY A 32 12.43 -19.15 -5.29
CA GLY A 32 11.90 -17.83 -4.96
C GLY A 32 10.91 -17.81 -3.79
N VAL A 33 10.53 -18.98 -3.25
CA VAL A 33 9.77 -19.07 -2.01
C VAL A 33 10.72 -19.06 -0.82
N THR A 34 10.52 -18.13 0.12
CA THR A 34 11.28 -18.11 1.36
C THR A 34 10.75 -19.13 2.36
N THR A 35 9.45 -19.09 2.66
CA THR A 35 8.81 -19.99 3.62
C THR A 35 7.29 -19.90 3.54
N ILE A 36 6.61 -20.85 4.18
CA ILE A 36 5.19 -20.75 4.52
C ILE A 36 5.07 -19.97 5.83
N VAL A 37 4.19 -18.97 5.87
CA VAL A 37 3.90 -18.18 7.08
C VAL A 37 3.27 -19.09 8.13
N ARG A 38 3.72 -19.01 9.38
CA ARG A 38 3.26 -19.85 10.49
C ARG A 38 2.98 -19.03 11.74
N PHE A 39 2.00 -19.48 12.53
CA PHE A 39 1.71 -18.98 13.87
C PHE A 39 1.76 -20.16 14.85
N GLY A 40 2.60 -20.07 15.88
CA GLY A 40 2.74 -21.16 16.86
C GLY A 40 3.20 -22.50 16.26
N GLY A 41 3.92 -22.47 15.13
CA GLY A 41 4.37 -23.67 14.41
C GLY A 41 3.41 -24.16 13.33
N GLU A 42 2.14 -23.75 13.37
CA GLU A 42 1.12 -24.15 12.39
C GLU A 42 1.07 -23.23 11.16
N PRO A 43 0.86 -23.75 9.94
CA PRO A 43 0.64 -22.93 8.76
C PRO A 43 -0.50 -21.93 8.97
N ALA A 44 -0.24 -20.66 8.65
CA ALA A 44 -1.25 -19.62 8.72
C ALA A 44 -2.38 -19.92 7.71
N ARG A 45 -3.62 -19.94 8.20
CA ARG A 45 -4.81 -20.10 7.37
C ARG A 45 -5.47 -18.73 7.16
N VAL A 46 -5.71 -18.39 5.90
CA VAL A 46 -6.50 -17.22 5.53
C VAL A 46 -7.94 -17.70 5.31
N PRO A 47 -8.95 -17.11 5.98
CA PRO A 47 -10.34 -17.49 5.75
C PRO A 47 -10.75 -17.29 4.29
N ASP A 48 -11.52 -18.23 3.73
CA ASP A 48 -11.98 -18.15 2.34
C ASP A 48 -12.69 -16.84 2.03
N LEU A 49 -13.53 -16.37 2.97
CA LEU A 49 -14.22 -15.09 2.88
C LEU A 49 -13.27 -13.91 2.62
N VAL A 50 -12.06 -13.92 3.20
CA VAL A 50 -11.06 -12.86 2.97
C VAL A 50 -10.53 -12.94 1.53
N ILE A 51 -10.25 -14.14 1.04
CA ILE A 51 -9.81 -14.34 -0.35
C ILE A 51 -10.91 -13.95 -1.33
N GLU A 52 -12.16 -14.28 -1.05
CA GLU A 52 -13.34 -13.87 -1.82
C GLU A 52 -13.48 -12.35 -1.87
N GLN A 53 -13.31 -11.67 -0.73
CA GLN A 53 -13.33 -10.21 -0.66
C GLN A 53 -12.19 -9.56 -1.44
N ILE A 54 -10.99 -10.15 -1.45
CA ILE A 54 -9.89 -9.67 -2.29
C ILE A 54 -10.25 -9.83 -3.76
N ARG A 55 -10.76 -11.00 -4.16
CA ARG A 55 -11.18 -11.29 -5.54
C ARG A 55 -12.31 -10.37 -6.02
N ALA A 56 -13.26 -10.04 -5.15
CA ALA A 56 -14.37 -9.15 -5.48
C ALA A 56 -13.93 -7.70 -5.79
N ARG A 57 -12.70 -7.32 -5.42
CA ARG A 57 -12.13 -5.99 -5.72
C ARG A 57 -11.25 -5.98 -6.96
N ILE A 58 -11.01 -7.16 -7.57
CA ILE A 58 -10.24 -7.28 -8.79
C ILE A 58 -11.13 -6.85 -9.95
N ASP A 59 -10.68 -5.85 -10.70
CA ASP A 59 -11.35 -5.40 -11.90
C ASP A 59 -11.31 -6.51 -12.97
N VAL A 60 -12.45 -6.76 -13.62
CA VAL A 60 -12.62 -7.88 -14.57
C VAL A 60 -11.86 -7.61 -15.87
N ASP A 61 -11.66 -6.35 -16.24
CA ASP A 61 -11.05 -5.98 -17.52
C ASP A 61 -9.52 -6.07 -17.48
N ASP A 62 -8.90 -5.66 -16.36
CA ASP A 62 -7.45 -5.52 -16.24
C ASP A 62 -6.81 -6.40 -15.15
N GLY A 63 -7.61 -7.03 -14.28
CA GLY A 63 -7.10 -7.91 -13.23
C GLY A 63 -6.44 -7.18 -12.05
N PHE A 64 -6.57 -5.85 -11.96
CA PHE A 64 -5.98 -5.06 -10.87
C PHE A 64 -7.01 -4.68 -9.81
N VAL A 65 -6.51 -4.52 -8.57
CA VAL A 65 -7.27 -3.86 -7.50
C VAL A 65 -7.01 -2.36 -7.58
N LYS A 66 -8.04 -1.60 -7.92
CA LYS A 66 -7.98 -0.13 -7.98
C LYS A 66 -8.10 0.43 -6.56
N LEU A 67 -6.96 0.72 -5.94
CA LEU A 67 -6.94 1.42 -4.65
C LEU A 67 -7.34 2.88 -4.89
N ALA A 68 -8.45 3.30 -4.28
CA ALA A 68 -8.77 4.71 -4.25
C ALA A 68 -7.60 5.45 -3.58
N PRO A 69 -7.11 6.55 -4.18
CA PRO A 69 -6.13 7.36 -3.49
C PRO A 69 -6.67 7.73 -2.11
N PRO A 70 -5.89 7.65 -1.03
CA PRO A 70 -6.36 8.05 0.28
C PRO A 70 -6.94 9.46 0.19
N GLU A 71 -8.13 9.64 0.77
CA GLU A 71 -8.77 10.95 0.80
C GLU A 71 -7.84 11.92 1.54
N MET A 72 -7.35 12.91 0.80
CA MET A 72 -6.54 13.97 1.36
C MET A 72 -7.49 14.99 1.98
N LEU A 73 -7.87 14.73 3.23
CA LEU A 73 -8.63 15.66 4.06
C LEU A 73 -7.69 16.68 4.71
N ALA A 74 -8.15 17.91 4.85
CA ALA A 74 -7.43 18.95 5.59
C ALA A 74 -7.11 18.45 7.01
N GLY A 75 -5.87 18.62 7.46
CA GLY A 75 -5.40 18.07 8.74
C GLY A 75 -4.69 16.72 8.64
N THR A 76 -4.74 16.03 7.50
CA THR A 76 -4.05 14.74 7.32
C THR A 76 -2.54 14.94 7.33
N LYS A 77 -1.84 14.21 8.20
CA LYS A 77 -0.37 14.16 8.20
C LYS A 77 0.13 13.41 6.98
N VAL A 78 1.01 14.03 6.21
CA VAL A 78 1.61 13.49 4.99
C VAL A 78 3.14 13.57 5.09
N ARG A 79 3.83 12.67 4.39
CA ARG A 79 5.28 12.73 4.22
C ARG A 79 5.62 13.10 2.79
N ILE A 80 6.57 14.01 2.64
CA ILE A 80 7.12 14.39 1.35
C ILE A 80 8.21 13.38 1.01
N ASN A 81 8.05 12.67 -0.11
CA ASN A 81 8.98 11.61 -0.53
C ASN A 81 9.98 12.09 -1.58
N GLU A 82 9.66 13.16 -2.31
CA GLU A 82 10.48 13.64 -3.43
C GLU A 82 10.72 15.15 -3.35
N GLY A 83 11.78 15.62 -4.03
CA GLY A 83 12.14 17.03 -4.11
C GLY A 83 12.91 17.56 -2.88
N PRO A 84 13.07 18.89 -2.77
CA PRO A 84 13.96 19.52 -1.78
C PRO A 84 13.50 19.34 -0.32
N PHE A 85 12.23 18.95 -0.12
CA PHE A 85 11.64 18.72 1.20
C PHE A 85 11.44 17.22 1.48
N SER A 86 12.06 16.34 0.69
CA SER A 86 12.00 14.89 0.89
C SER A 86 12.45 14.50 2.31
N GLY A 87 11.71 13.58 2.92
CA GLY A 87 11.93 13.09 4.28
C GLY A 87 11.22 13.88 5.37
N LEU A 88 10.59 15.02 5.05
CA LEU A 88 9.91 15.85 6.03
C LEU A 88 8.41 15.54 6.13
N ASP A 89 7.88 15.73 7.34
CA ASP A 89 6.46 15.61 7.64
C ASP A 89 5.76 16.97 7.48
N ALA A 90 4.56 16.93 6.94
CA ALA A 90 3.70 18.09 6.77
C ALA A 90 2.24 17.73 7.04
N ILE A 91 1.39 18.75 7.18
CA ILE A 91 -0.06 18.61 7.30
C ILE A 91 -0.68 19.06 5.98
N PHE A 92 -1.53 18.24 5.38
CA PHE A 92 -2.29 18.64 4.21
C PHE A 92 -3.29 19.74 4.59
N ALA A 93 -3.22 20.89 3.90
CA ALA A 93 -4.13 22.01 4.15
C ALA A 93 -5.28 22.01 3.14
N SER A 94 -4.98 22.01 1.85
CA SER A 94 -6.01 22.04 0.80
C SER A 94 -5.45 21.67 -0.59
N ARG A 95 -6.36 21.43 -1.53
CA ARG A 95 -6.01 21.29 -2.95
C ARG A 95 -5.71 22.67 -3.54
N HIS A 96 -4.82 22.71 -4.53
CA HIS A 96 -4.45 23.93 -5.25
C HIS A 96 -4.48 23.68 -6.76
N GLY A 97 -5.69 23.66 -7.33
CA GLY A 97 -5.91 23.12 -8.67
C GLY A 97 -5.93 21.58 -8.68
N GLU A 98 -5.73 20.98 -9.84
CA GLU A 98 -5.86 19.52 -10.01
C GLU A 98 -4.65 18.75 -9.49
N ASP A 99 -3.44 19.18 -9.83
CA ASP A 99 -2.20 18.43 -9.59
C ASP A 99 -1.32 18.96 -8.45
N ARG A 100 -1.72 20.05 -7.77
CA ARG A 100 -0.94 20.64 -6.66
C ARG A 100 -1.73 20.67 -5.36
N VAL A 101 -0.99 20.70 -4.26
CA VAL A 101 -1.52 20.67 -2.90
C VAL A 101 -0.80 21.69 -2.02
N ARG A 102 -1.53 22.31 -1.10
CA ARG A 102 -0.99 23.16 -0.03
C ARG A 102 -0.71 22.30 1.19
N LEU A 103 0.50 22.42 1.73
CA LEU A 103 0.94 21.71 2.92
C LEU A 103 1.44 22.70 3.96
N LEU A 104 1.17 22.44 5.23
CA LEU A 104 1.81 23.09 6.37
C LEU A 104 3.01 22.25 6.81
N LEU A 105 4.19 22.73 6.46
CA LEU A 105 5.46 22.07 6.74
C LEU A 105 6.03 22.58 8.06
N THR A 106 6.34 21.67 8.97
CA THR A 106 6.93 22.03 10.27
C THR A 106 8.45 22.06 10.13
N MET A 107 9.05 23.24 10.25
CA MET A 107 10.49 23.46 10.16
C MET A 107 10.95 24.54 11.11
N LEU A 108 12.10 24.31 11.76
CA LEU A 108 12.74 25.31 12.63
C LEU A 108 11.79 25.85 13.72
N GLY A 109 10.90 25.00 14.24
CA GLY A 109 9.93 25.38 15.27
C GLY A 109 8.75 26.23 14.77
N SER A 110 8.58 26.38 13.45
CA SER A 110 7.46 27.12 12.84
C SER A 110 6.76 26.29 11.76
N GLU A 111 5.48 26.56 11.54
CA GLU A 111 4.74 26.03 10.39
C GLU A 111 4.86 26.99 9.20
N ARG A 112 5.15 26.46 8.02
CA ARG A 112 5.25 27.22 6.77
C ARG A 112 4.35 26.59 5.72
N GLU A 113 3.53 27.41 5.07
CA GLU A 113 2.74 26.95 3.92
C GLU A 113 3.64 26.80 2.70
N ILE A 114 3.58 25.63 2.07
CA ILE A 114 4.25 25.33 0.80
C ILE A 114 3.24 24.76 -0.19
N VAL A 115 3.51 24.93 -1.49
CA VAL A 115 2.67 24.41 -2.56
C VAL A 115 3.47 23.51 -3.47
N VAL A 116 3.21 22.20 -3.41
CA VAL A 116 3.98 21.17 -4.13
C VAL A 116 3.07 20.33 -5.04
N PRO A 117 3.64 19.63 -6.04
CA PRO A 117 2.89 18.64 -6.81
C PRO A 117 2.35 17.53 -5.90
N ARG A 118 1.13 17.07 -6.12
CA ARG A 118 0.54 15.95 -5.37
C ARG A 118 1.41 14.68 -5.46
N SER A 119 2.12 14.50 -6.58
CA SER A 119 2.97 13.33 -6.83
C SER A 119 4.13 13.19 -5.86
N VAL A 120 4.57 14.27 -5.19
CA VAL A 120 5.69 14.19 -4.25
C VAL A 120 5.30 13.60 -2.89
N LEU A 121 4.02 13.36 -2.66
CA LEU A 121 3.50 12.82 -1.40
C LEU A 121 3.50 11.29 -1.39
N GLY A 122 3.96 10.72 -0.29
CA GLY A 122 3.85 9.28 -0.04
C GLY A 122 2.47 8.89 0.48
N ALA A 123 1.90 7.81 -0.06
CA ALA A 123 0.85 7.07 0.64
C ALA A 123 1.50 6.37 1.84
N ARG A 124 1.00 6.67 3.04
CA ARG A 124 1.39 5.95 4.24
C ARG A 124 0.64 4.61 4.21
N ILE A 125 1.38 3.50 4.08
CA ILE A 125 0.87 2.14 4.33
C ILE A 125 0.77 1.95 5.84
#